data_AF-A0A317FX14-F1
#
_entry.id   AF-A0A317FX14-F1
#
_cell.length_a   1.000
_cell.length_b   1.000
_cell.length_c   1.000
_cell.angle_alpha   90.00
_cell.angle_beta   90.00
_cell.angle_gamma   90.00
#
_symmetry.space_group_name_H-M   'P 1'
#
loop_
_entity.id
_entity.type
_entity.pdbx_description
1 polymer ?
#
loop_
_entity_poly.entity_id
_entity_poly.type
_entity_poly.pdbx_seq_one_letter_code
_entity_poly.pdbx_strand_id
1 'polypeptide(L)' 'MARRKATIDDKIAQAESVVIKTKEKYDAALENLNRLIKKKRELEGKELMQAYEKSNRSLEEVLEFLSGSSEDDEE' A
#
# COMPACT_ATOMS: atom_id res chain seq x y z
N MET A 1 -1.79 26.48 -44.25
CA MET A 1 -2.40 26.82 -42.95
C MET A 1 -1.30 27.24 -41.99
N ALA A 2 -1.27 28.50 -41.54
CA ALA A 2 -0.21 29.01 -40.67
C ALA A 2 -0.37 28.44 -39.26
N ARG A 3 0.67 27.79 -38.72
CA ARG A 3 0.75 27.44 -37.30
C ARG A 3 0.68 28.75 -36.50
N ARG A 4 -0.41 28.96 -35.75
CA ARG A 4 -0.45 30.02 -34.72
C ARG A 4 0.67 29.72 -33.72
N LYS A 5 1.54 30.71 -33.49
CA LYS A 5 2.61 30.62 -32.49
C LYS A 5 1.92 30.68 -31.13
N ALA A 6 1.92 29.56 -30.39
CA ALA A 6 1.32 29.49 -29.06
C ALA A 6 1.89 30.61 -28.16
N THR A 7 1.00 31.33 -27.48
CA THR A 7 1.40 32.40 -26.56
C THR A 7 2.04 31.79 -25.30
N ILE A 8 2.63 32.64 -24.45
CA ILE A 8 3.09 32.19 -23.14
C ILE A 8 1.91 31.70 -22.29
N ASP A 9 0.76 32.38 -22.37
CA ASP A 9 -0.45 32.00 -21.65
C ASP A 9 -0.95 30.60 -22.06
N ASP A 10 -0.92 30.27 -23.36
CA ASP A 10 -1.26 28.93 -23.85
C ASP A 10 -0.36 27.85 -23.24
N LYS A 11 0.93 28.15 -23.09
CA LYS A 11 1.91 27.22 -22.49
C LYS A 11 1.70 27.07 -20.99
N ILE A 12 1.35 28.15 -20.29
CA ILE A 12 1.00 28.12 -18.85
C ILE A 12 -0.22 27.23 -18.65
N ALA A 13 -1.30 27.46 -19.41
CA ALA A 13 -2.52 26.65 -19.32
C ALA A 13 -2.26 25.16 -19.61
N GLN A 14 -1.40 24.87 -20.60
CA GLN A 14 -0.99 23.49 -20.88
C GLN A 14 -0.21 22.88 -19.71
N ALA A 15 0.72 23.61 -19.11
CA ALA A 15 1.48 23.15 -17.96
C ALA A 15 0.57 22.89 -16.75
N GLU A 16 -0.38 23.77 -16.45
CA GLU A 16 -1.38 23.59 -15.39
C GLU A 16 -2.21 22.32 -15.62
N SER A 17 -2.68 22.08 -16.85
CA SER A 17 -3.41 20.86 -17.19
C SER A 17 -2.56 19.60 -16.98
N VAL A 18 -1.27 19.64 -17.32
CA VAL A 18 -0.35 18.52 -17.07
C VAL A 18 -0.15 18.30 -15.58
N VAL A 19 -0.01 19.36 -14.78
CA VAL A 19 0.12 19.26 -13.32
C VAL A 19 -1.11 18.60 -12.70
N ILE A 20 -2.31 19.03 -13.08
CA ILE A 20 -3.57 18.45 -12.60
C ILE A 20 -3.65 16.96 -12.95
N LYS A 21 -3.44 16.60 -14.22
CA LYS A 21 -3.47 15.20 -14.67
C LYS A 21 -2.41 14.35 -14.00
N THR A 22 -1.25 14.92 -13.71
CA THR A 22 -0.17 14.21 -13.00
C THR A 22 -0.56 13.95 -11.55
N LYS A 23 -1.18 14.93 -10.89
CA LYS A 23 -1.71 14.76 -9.54
C LYS A 23 -2.79 13.69 -9.49
N GLU A 24 -3.75 13.70 -10.42
CA GLU A 24 -4.79 12.66 -10.50
C GLU A 24 -4.20 11.26 -10.65
N LYS A 25 -3.17 11.10 -11.50
CA LYS A 25 -2.46 9.83 -11.67
C LYS A 25 -1.71 9.41 -10.42
N TYR A 26 -1.07 10.36 -9.72
CA TYR A 26 -0.38 10.10 -8.46
C TYR A 26 -1.37 9.62 -7.39
N ASP A 27 -2.49 10.33 -7.22
CA ASP A 27 -3.53 9.99 -6.24
C ASP A 27 -4.11 8.60 -6.53
N ALA A 28 -4.40 8.28 -7.79
CA ALA A 28 -4.87 6.96 -8.20
C ALA A 28 -3.83 5.85 -7.97
N ALA A 29 -2.55 6.12 -8.23
CA ALA A 29 -1.47 5.18 -7.95
C ALA A 29 -1.31 4.91 -6.44
N LEU A 30 -1.46 5.96 -5.62
CA LEU A 30 -1.39 5.87 -4.17
C LEU A 30 -2.56 5.06 -3.60
N GLU A 31 -3.78 5.29 -4.10
CA GLU A 31 -4.95 4.48 -3.73
C GLU A 31 -4.73 3.00 -4.06
N ASN A 32 -4.22 2.71 -5.25
CA ASN A 32 -3.95 1.34 -5.68
C ASN A 32 -2.88 0.67 -4.81
N LEU A 33 -1.82 1.40 -4.45
CA LEU A 33 -0.79 0.91 -3.53
C LEU A 33 -1.39 0.57 -2.15
N ASN A 34 -2.18 1.49 -1.57
CA ASN A 34 -2.83 1.26 -0.28
C ASN A 34 -3.76 0.04 -0.32
N ARG A 35 -4.51 -0.13 -1.41
CA ARG A 35 -5.36 -1.30 -1.64
C ARG A 35 -4.57 -2.59 -1.68
N LEU A 36 -3.41 -2.60 -2.35
CA LEU A 36 -2.53 -3.77 -2.42
C LEU A 36 -1.92 -4.10 -1.06
N ILE A 37 -1.46 -3.11 -0.30
CA ILE A 37 -0.94 -3.30 1.07
C ILE A 37 -2.04 -3.90 1.96
N LYS A 38 -3.26 -3.36 1.91
CA LYS A 38 -4.39 -3.89 2.66
C LYS A 38 -4.69 -5.35 2.28
N LYS A 39 -4.75 -5.65 0.98
CA LYS A 39 -4.98 -7.01 0.48
C LYS A 39 -3.87 -7.97 0.92
N LYS A 40 -2.60 -7.53 0.92
CA LYS A 40 -1.48 -8.33 1.41
C LYS A 40 -1.67 -8.71 2.88
N ARG A 41 -1.96 -7.73 3.74
CA ARG A 41 -2.23 -7.97 5.17
C ARG A 41 -3.43 -8.90 5.40
N GLU A 42 -4.48 -8.75 4.61
CA GLU A 42 -5.65 -9.64 4.67
C GLU A 42 -5.30 -11.09 4.28
N LEU A 43 -4.41 -11.29 3.30
CA LEU A 43 -3.95 -12.62 2.90
C LEU A 43 -3.05 -13.24 3.97
N GLU A 44 -2.09 -12.48 4.49
CA GLU A 44 -1.20 -12.91 5.58
C GLU A 44 -2.02 -13.27 6.84
N GLY A 45 -3.03 -12.47 7.19
CA GLY A 45 -3.93 -12.77 8.30
C GLY A 45 -4.75 -14.04 8.08
N LYS A 46 -5.24 -14.28 6.85
CA LYS A 46 -5.95 -15.53 6.51
C LYS A 46 -5.04 -16.74 6.60
N GLU A 47 -3.81 -16.63 6.12
CA GLU A 47 -2.82 -17.70 6.19
C GLU A 47 -2.49 -18.04 7.65
N LEU A 48 -2.29 -17.02 8.49
CA LEU A 48 -2.07 -17.18 9.93
C LEU A 48 -3.25 -17.91 10.59
N MET A 49 -4.49 -17.49 10.32
CA MET A 49 -5.68 -18.14 10.89
C MET A 49 -5.83 -19.58 10.40
N GLN A 50 -5.59 -19.85 9.12
CA GLN A 50 -5.62 -21.21 8.58
C GLN A 50 -4.53 -22.11 9.20
N ALA A 51 -3.34 -21.57 9.45
CA ALA A 51 -2.28 -22.29 10.14
C ALA A 51 -2.67 -22.58 11.60
N TYR A 52 -3.27 -21.61 12.28
CA TYR A 52 -3.77 -21.77 13.64
C TYR A 52 -4.86 -22.86 13.74
N GLU A 53 -5.86 -22.84 12.85
CA GLU A 53 -6.93 -23.85 12.80
C GLU A 53 -6.42 -25.28 12.55
N LYS A 54 -5.32 -25.41 11.79
CA LYS A 54 -4.67 -26.70 11.52
C LYS A 54 -3.69 -27.12 12.62
N SER A 55 -3.34 -26.19 13.51
CA SER A 55 -2.46 -26.47 14.63
C SER A 55 -3.25 -27.04 15.80
N ASN A 56 -2.59 -27.82 16.65
CA ASN A 56 -3.12 -28.21 17.97
C ASN A 56 -2.67 -27.23 19.05
N ARG A 57 -2.25 -26.02 18.69
CA ARG A 57 -1.70 -25.01 19.60
C ARG A 57 -2.84 -24.19 20.20
N SER A 58 -2.71 -23.81 21.47
CA SER A 58 -3.72 -22.94 22.11
C SER A 58 -3.55 -21.50 21.63
N LEU A 59 -4.60 -20.68 21.76
CA LEU A 59 -4.51 -19.25 21.44
C LEU A 59 -3.45 -18.56 22.31
N GLU A 60 -3.42 -18.90 23.60
CA GLU A 60 -2.49 -18.34 24.59
C GLU A 60 -1.03 -18.61 24.20
N GLU A 61 -0.72 -19.85 23.81
CA GLU A 61 0.62 -20.26 23.37
C GLU A 61 1.08 -19.51 22.11
N VAL A 62 0.18 -19.30 21.14
CA VAL A 62 0.49 -18.55 19.92
C VAL A 62 0.68 -17.07 20.22
N LEU A 63 -0.12 -16.50 21.13
CA LEU A 63 0.02 -15.10 21.52
C LEU A 63 1.33 -14.87 22.29
N GLU A 64 1.68 -15.77 23.21
CA GLU A 64 2.94 -15.73 23.96
C GLU A 64 4.16 -15.79 23.01
N PHE A 65 4.12 -16.69 22.02
CA PHE A 65 5.14 -16.79 20.99
C PHE A 65 5.26 -15.51 20.15
N LEU A 66 4.14 -14.91 19.75
CA LEU A 66 4.11 -13.71 18.91
C LEU A 66 4.43 -12.42 19.69
N SER A 67 4.18 -12.38 20.99
CA SER A 67 4.44 -11.22 21.84
C SER A 67 5.92 -11.07 22.21
N GLY A 68 6.78 -12.04 21.87
CA GLY A 68 8.22 -11.95 22.08
C GLY A 68 8.62 -11.90 23.56
N SER A 69 7.81 -12.48 24.45
CA SER A 69 8.24 -12.75 25.83
C SER A 69 9.11 -14.00 25.83
N SER A 70 10.22 -13.98 25.08
CA SER A 70 11.28 -14.95 25.21
C SER A 70 12.18 -14.50 26.36
N GLU A 71 12.01 -15.12 27.52
CA GLU A 71 13.06 -15.19 28.55
C GLU A 71 14.27 -16.05 28.08
N ASP A 72 14.26 -16.53 26.83
CA ASP A 72 15.27 -17.39 26.21
C ASP A 72 16.26 -16.64 25.28
N ASP A 73 16.53 -15.35 25.53
CA ASP A 73 17.66 -14.60 24.94
C ASP A 73 18.95 -14.71 25.82
N GLU A 74 19.06 -15.76 26.64
CA GLU A 74 20.29 -16.13 27.36
C GLU A 74 20.79 -17.52 26.92
N GLU A 75 21.59 -17.58 25.85
CA GLU A 75 22.71 -18.55 25.69
C GLU A 75 23.76 -18.04 24.69
#